data_AF-E3L4H7-F1
#
_entry.id   AF-E3L4H7-F1
#
_cell.length_a   1.000
_cell.length_b   1.000
_cell.length_c   1.000
_cell.angle_alpha   90.00
_cell.angle_beta   90.00
_cell.angle_gamma   90.00
#
_symmetry.space_group_name_H-M   'P 1'
#
loop_
_entity.id
_entity.type
_entity.pdbx_description
1 polymer ?
#
loop_
_entity_poly.entity_id
_entity_poly.type
_entity_poly.pdbx_seq_one_letter_code
_entity_poly.pdbx_strand_id
1 'polypeptide(L)'
;MLAKSDGNHRYELLKNKKHARQLETLEEPQEAVRGFVGRVGPSDLRMETPVLQDVYDPTATDPTIDGLLVSLETLPGAKAIDTIRAQNGLKPLTTYVIDPVSNQLTLAQLDQLNLKISSTQIRAWLDSH
;
A
#
# COMPACT_ATOMS: atom_id res chain seq x y z
N MET A 1 5.67 9.38 29.92
CA MET A 1 4.27 9.82 29.83
C MET A 1 3.82 9.57 28.41
N LEU A 2 3.34 8.34 28.14
CA LEU A 2 2.87 7.95 26.81
C LEU A 2 1.48 8.56 26.65
N ALA A 3 1.37 9.57 25.79
CA ALA A 3 0.08 10.03 25.33
C ALA A 3 -0.63 8.82 24.70
N LYS A 4 -1.73 8.39 25.31
CA LYS A 4 -2.67 7.51 24.63
C LYS A 4 -3.20 8.32 23.47
N SER A 5 -2.78 8.01 22.24
CA SER A 5 -3.35 8.63 21.06
C SER A 5 -4.79 8.15 20.96
N ASP A 6 -5.71 9.09 20.82
CA ASP A 6 -7.14 8.84 20.70
C ASP A 6 -7.39 7.84 19.56
N GLY A 7 -8.08 6.74 19.89
CA GLY A 7 -8.31 5.58 19.01
C GLY A 7 -9.29 5.84 17.87
N ASN A 8 -9.02 6.83 17.02
CA ASN A 8 -9.84 7.13 15.86
C ASN A 8 -9.03 7.73 14.70
N HIS A 9 -7.89 7.12 14.36
CA HIS A 9 -7.24 7.41 13.09
C HIS A 9 -8.03 6.67 12.00
N ARG A 10 -8.93 7.40 11.34
CA ARG A 10 -9.72 6.88 10.22
C ARG A 10 -8.86 6.91 8.97
N TYR A 11 -9.00 5.91 8.12
CA TYR A 11 -8.42 5.90 6.78
C TYR A 11 -9.04 7.03 5.94
N GLU A 12 -8.41 8.19 5.91
CA GLU A 12 -8.84 9.32 5.07
C GLU A 12 -9.04 8.87 3.61
N LEU A 13 -8.09 8.10 3.09
CA LEU A 13 -8.11 7.56 1.73
C LEU A 13 -9.10 6.40 1.52
N LEU A 14 -9.66 5.80 2.58
CA LEU A 14 -10.60 4.67 2.46
C LEU A 14 -12.03 4.99 2.95
N LYS A 15 -12.34 6.26 3.23
CA LYS A 15 -13.67 6.70 3.70
C LYS A 15 -14.84 6.21 2.83
N ASN A 16 -14.62 6.09 1.52
CA ASN A 16 -15.63 5.71 0.54
C ASN A 16 -15.58 4.22 0.13
N LYS A 17 -14.78 3.38 0.83
CA LYS A 17 -14.57 1.99 0.43
C LYS A 17 -15.85 1.16 0.66
N LYS A 18 -16.21 0.32 -0.32
CA LYS A 18 -17.29 -0.65 -0.17
C LYS A 18 -16.98 -1.60 1.00
N HIS A 19 -18.02 -2.01 1.74
CA HIS A 19 -17.89 -2.87 2.91
C HIS A 19 -16.97 -2.27 4.01
N ALA A 20 -16.98 -0.94 4.17
CA ALA A 20 -16.14 -0.23 5.15
C ALA A 20 -16.33 -0.70 6.60
N ARG A 21 -17.49 -1.26 6.94
CA ARG A 21 -17.75 -1.84 8.28
C ARG A 21 -16.80 -2.98 8.67
N GLN A 22 -16.20 -3.64 7.67
CA GLN A 22 -15.24 -4.73 7.86
C GLN A 22 -13.78 -4.24 7.78
N LEU A 23 -13.53 -2.93 7.74
CA LEU A 23 -12.18 -2.41 7.87
C LEU A 23 -11.75 -2.47 9.34
N GLU A 24 -10.61 -3.11 9.57
CA GLU A 24 -9.82 -3.02 10.80
C GLU A 24 -9.43 -1.55 11.08
N THR A 25 -9.09 -1.22 12.33
CA THR A 25 -8.52 0.08 12.71
C THR A 25 -7.16 0.31 12.04
N LEU A 26 -6.66 1.54 11.93
CA LEU A 26 -5.39 1.82 11.23
C LEU A 26 -4.18 1.16 11.94
N GLU A 27 -4.26 1.03 13.25
CA GLU A 27 -3.22 0.52 14.12
C GLU A 27 -2.99 -0.99 13.90
N GLU A 28 -4.03 -1.75 13.55
CA GLU A 28 -3.98 -3.21 13.37
C GLU A 28 -3.14 -3.63 12.14
N PRO A 29 -3.35 -3.10 10.92
CA PRO A 29 -2.50 -3.41 9.78
C PRO A 29 -1.05 -2.98 9.95
N GLN A 30 -0.81 -1.83 10.60
CA GLN A 30 0.55 -1.37 10.85
C GLN A 30 1.32 -2.35 11.74
N GLU A 31 0.67 -2.87 12.79
CA GLU A 31 1.29 -3.87 13.66
C GLU A 31 1.46 -5.21 12.97
N ALA A 32 0.50 -5.62 12.13
CA ALA A 32 0.62 -6.83 11.33
C ALA A 32 1.83 -6.77 10.37
N VAL A 33 2.05 -5.63 9.71
CA VAL A 33 3.21 -5.40 8.82
C VAL A 33 4.52 -5.43 9.60
N ARG A 34 4.62 -4.68 10.71
CA ARG A 34 5.81 -4.68 11.59
C ARG A 34 6.11 -6.08 12.11
N GLY A 35 5.08 -6.79 12.59
CA GLY A 35 5.20 -8.14 13.10
C GLY A 35 5.64 -9.13 12.02
N PHE A 36 5.12 -9.01 10.79
CA PHE A 36 5.56 -9.86 9.67
C PHE A 36 7.03 -9.62 9.33
N VAL A 37 7.42 -8.37 9.11
CA VAL A 37 8.81 -8.06 8.72
C VAL A 37 9.79 -8.34 9.86
N GLY A 38 9.41 -8.14 11.12
CA GLY A 38 10.22 -8.54 12.26
C GLY A 38 10.47 -10.06 12.35
N ARG A 39 9.61 -10.88 11.75
CA ARG A 39 9.79 -12.35 11.69
C ARG A 39 10.66 -12.83 10.53
N VAL A 40 10.63 -12.15 9.38
CA VAL A 40 11.23 -12.64 8.13
C VAL A 40 12.37 -11.76 7.60
N GLY A 41 12.45 -10.52 8.06
CA GLY A 41 13.40 -9.52 7.59
C GLY A 41 14.71 -9.49 8.39
N PRO A 42 15.69 -8.69 7.93
CA PRO A 42 16.93 -8.45 8.67
C PRO A 42 16.66 -7.79 10.03
N SER A 43 17.44 -8.17 11.04
CA SER A 43 17.28 -7.64 12.41
C SER A 43 17.62 -6.16 12.55
N ASP A 44 18.38 -5.60 11.63
CA ASP A 44 18.84 -4.21 11.59
C ASP A 44 18.00 -3.32 10.65
N LEU A 45 16.96 -3.87 10.03
CA LEU A 45 16.07 -3.13 9.16
C LEU A 45 15.27 -2.09 9.96
N ARG A 46 15.46 -0.81 9.63
CA ARG A 46 14.61 0.27 10.13
C ARG A 46 13.35 0.36 9.29
N MET A 47 12.20 0.26 9.95
CA MET A 47 10.90 0.31 9.30
C MET A 47 10.09 1.49 9.83
N GLU A 48 9.46 2.19 8.90
CA GLU A 48 8.42 3.17 9.18
C GLU A 48 7.14 2.75 8.45
N THR A 49 5.99 2.93 9.12
CA THR A 49 4.67 2.67 8.55
C THR A 49 3.82 3.93 8.65
N PRO A 50 4.18 5.04 7.96
CA PRO A 50 3.44 6.28 8.05
C PRO A 50 2.00 6.10 7.54
N VAL A 51 1.06 6.83 8.13
CA VAL A 51 -0.31 6.90 7.62
C VAL A 51 -0.32 7.78 6.39
N LEU A 52 -0.75 7.24 5.24
CA LEU A 52 -0.88 8.00 4.01
C LEU A 52 -2.11 8.90 4.08
N GLN A 53 -1.88 10.21 3.93
CA GLN A 53 -2.94 11.23 3.87
C GLN A 53 -3.26 11.62 2.43
N ASP A 54 -2.28 11.50 1.54
CA ASP A 54 -2.39 11.68 0.10
C ASP A 54 -1.95 10.39 -0.60
N VAL A 55 -2.45 10.15 -1.81
CA VAL A 55 -2.15 8.95 -2.61
C VAL A 55 -0.68 8.91 -3.05
N TYR A 56 -0.05 10.07 -3.21
CA TYR A 56 1.31 10.21 -3.74
C TYR A 56 2.33 10.67 -2.70
N ASP A 57 1.91 11.26 -1.57
CA ASP A 57 2.83 11.62 -0.49
C ASP A 57 3.12 10.43 0.45
N PRO A 58 4.36 10.33 0.98
CA PRO A 58 5.49 11.25 0.82
C PRO A 58 6.30 11.02 -0.47
N THR A 59 6.04 9.95 -1.21
CA THR A 59 6.91 9.50 -2.31
C THR A 59 7.09 10.51 -3.44
N ALA A 60 6.11 11.37 -3.69
CA ALA A 60 6.16 12.38 -4.74
C ALA A 60 6.80 13.71 -4.30
N THR A 61 6.98 13.92 -3.00
CA THR A 61 7.40 15.22 -2.44
C THR A 61 8.67 15.14 -1.59
N ASP A 62 8.98 13.98 -1.01
CA ASP A 62 10.17 13.79 -0.18
C ASP A 62 11.42 13.59 -1.05
N PRO A 63 12.42 14.49 -0.95
CA PRO A 63 13.66 14.40 -1.73
C PRO A 63 14.62 13.32 -1.21
N THR A 64 14.39 12.75 -0.02
CA THR A 64 15.27 11.77 0.63
C THR A 64 14.99 10.34 0.23
N ILE A 65 13.88 10.10 -0.49
CA ILE A 65 13.52 8.78 -1.01
C ILE A 65 14.25 8.53 -2.32
N ASP A 66 14.96 7.40 -2.38
CA ASP A 66 15.79 7.00 -3.53
C ASP A 66 15.08 6.05 -4.52
N GLY A 67 14.07 5.31 -4.04
CA GLY A 67 13.45 4.25 -4.82
C GLY A 67 12.07 3.82 -4.33
N LEU A 68 11.40 3.06 -5.18
CA LEU A 68 10.04 2.56 -4.96
C LEU A 68 9.96 1.09 -5.37
N LEU A 69 9.41 0.25 -4.49
CA LEU A 69 9.10 -1.15 -4.78
C LEU A 69 7.59 -1.28 -4.99
N VAL A 70 7.18 -1.76 -6.15
CA VAL A 70 5.76 -1.86 -6.54
C VAL A 70 5.45 -3.23 -7.13
N SER A 71 4.18 -3.63 -7.05
CA SER A 71 3.69 -4.71 -7.89
C SER A 71 3.34 -4.20 -9.31
N LEU A 72 3.11 -5.12 -10.25
CA LEU A 72 2.53 -4.79 -11.56
C LEU A 72 1.23 -3.98 -11.44
N GLU A 73 0.38 -4.29 -10.44
CA GLU A 73 -0.88 -3.57 -10.20
C GLU A 73 -0.64 -2.10 -9.82
N THR A 74 0.42 -1.82 -9.07
CA THR A 74 0.74 -0.47 -8.59
C THR A 74 1.75 0.29 -9.47
N LEU A 75 2.28 -0.33 -10.52
CA LEU A 75 3.21 0.30 -11.47
C LEU A 75 2.68 1.60 -12.12
N PRO A 76 1.38 1.73 -12.47
CA PRO A 76 0.85 3.00 -12.94
C PRO A 76 0.98 4.13 -11.91
N GLY A 77 0.85 3.82 -10.62
CA GLY A 77 1.05 4.78 -9.53
C GLY A 77 2.49 5.28 -9.44
N ALA A 78 3.48 4.38 -9.63
CA ALA A 78 4.89 4.76 -9.69
C ALA A 78 5.18 5.77 -10.82
N LYS A 79 4.59 5.56 -12.00
CA LYS A 79 4.73 6.50 -13.14
C LYS A 79 4.11 7.86 -12.85
N ALA A 80 2.99 7.89 -12.13
CA ALA A 80 2.36 9.14 -11.69
C ALA A 80 3.25 9.89 -10.69
N ILE A 81 3.85 9.17 -9.73
CA ILE A 81 4.81 9.73 -8.76
C ILE A 81 5.99 10.37 -9.48
N ASP A 82 6.63 9.68 -10.43
CA ASP A 82 7.75 10.25 -11.19
C ASP A 82 7.37 11.52 -11.97
N THR A 83 6.15 11.56 -12.52
CA THR A 83 5.63 12.75 -13.21
C THR A 83 5.50 13.93 -12.26
N ILE A 84 4.95 13.71 -11.05
CA ILE A 84 4.79 14.76 -10.03
C ILE A 84 6.18 15.21 -9.52
N ARG A 85 7.10 14.28 -9.30
CA ARG A 85 8.49 14.59 -8.89
C ARG A 85 9.18 15.48 -9.91
N ALA A 86 9.05 15.17 -11.20
CA ALA A 86 9.63 15.99 -12.27
C ALA A 86 9.04 17.41 -12.29
N GLN A 87 7.72 17.55 -12.08
CA GLN A 87 7.07 18.87 -11.96
C GLN A 87 7.57 19.66 -10.75
N ASN A 88 7.92 18.97 -9.67
CA ASN A 88 8.47 19.57 -8.44
C ASN A 88 10.00 19.74 -8.46
N GLY A 89 10.67 19.42 -9.58
CA GLY A 89 12.13 19.53 -9.70
C GLY A 89 12.92 18.47 -8.90
N LEU A 90 12.27 17.37 -8.52
CA LEU A 90 12.88 16.26 -7.79
C LEU A 90 13.46 15.21 -8.75
N LYS A 91 14.47 14.48 -8.27
CA LYS A 91 15.07 13.36 -9.01
C LYS A 91 14.06 12.21 -9.16
N PRO A 92 14.02 11.49 -10.29
CA PRO A 92 13.17 10.31 -10.45
C PRO A 92 13.58 9.21 -9.46
N LEU A 93 12.62 8.37 -9.07
CA LEU A 93 12.88 7.24 -8.17
C LEU A 93 13.36 6.01 -8.93
N THR A 94 14.25 5.23 -8.33
CA THR A 94 14.57 3.89 -8.84
C THR A 94 13.37 2.97 -8.60
N THR A 95 12.66 2.57 -9.65
CA THR A 95 11.47 1.71 -9.54
C THR A 95 11.84 0.23 -9.70
N TYR A 96 11.52 -0.56 -8.67
CA TYR A 96 11.62 -2.02 -8.67
C TYR A 96 10.22 -2.61 -8.78
N VAL A 97 10.02 -3.53 -9.73
CA VAL A 97 8.72 -4.17 -9.96
C VAL A 97 8.79 -5.63 -9.56
N ILE A 98 7.89 -6.05 -8.68
CA ILE A 98 7.70 -7.45 -8.29
C ILE A 98 6.37 -7.98 -8.84
N ASP A 99 6.36 -9.25 -9.19
CA ASP A 99 5.14 -9.96 -9.57
C ASP A 99 4.87 -11.09 -8.55
N PRO A 100 4.02 -10.85 -7.54
CA PRO A 100 3.74 -11.86 -6.52
C PRO A 100 2.87 -13.00 -7.05
N VAL A 101 2.17 -12.81 -8.17
CA VAL A 101 1.30 -13.81 -8.79
C VAL A 101 2.05 -14.34 -10.01
N SER A 102 3.06 -15.17 -9.77
CA SER A 102 3.95 -15.80 -10.77
C SER A 102 3.24 -16.79 -11.72
N ASN A 103 2.09 -16.42 -12.28
CA ASN A 103 1.60 -17.03 -13.50
C ASN A 103 2.04 -16.14 -14.65
N GLN A 104 2.37 -16.72 -15.81
CA GLN A 104 2.71 -16.02 -17.05
C GLN A 104 1.52 -15.20 -17.63
N LEU A 105 0.61 -14.77 -16.78
CA LEU A 105 -0.65 -14.13 -17.08
C LEU A 105 -0.55 -12.65 -16.74
N THR A 106 -0.89 -11.81 -17.70
CA THR A 106 -1.05 -10.37 -17.51
C THR A 106 -2.17 -10.08 -16.51
N LEU A 107 -2.17 -8.87 -15.90
CA LEU A 107 -3.29 -8.41 -15.04
C LEU A 107 -4.65 -8.55 -15.74
N ALA A 108 -4.71 -8.26 -17.04
CA ALA A 108 -5.93 -8.41 -17.83
C ALA A 108 -6.41 -9.87 -17.89
N GLN A 109 -5.49 -10.83 -18.00
CA GLN A 109 -5.81 -12.26 -17.97
C GLN A 109 -6.22 -12.72 -16.56
N LEU A 110 -5.58 -12.20 -15.50
CA LEU A 110 -5.99 -12.49 -14.12
C LEU A 110 -7.40 -12.00 -13.82
N ASP A 111 -7.75 -10.81 -14.32
CA ASP A 111 -9.11 -10.25 -14.21
C ASP A 111 -10.12 -11.07 -15.01
N GLN A 112 -9.81 -11.45 -16.26
CA GLN A 112 -10.68 -12.31 -17.08
C GLN A 112 -10.94 -13.68 -16.46
N LEU A 113 -9.94 -14.23 -15.76
CA LEU A 113 -10.04 -15.53 -15.11
C LEU A 113 -10.62 -15.46 -13.68
N ASN A 114 -10.97 -14.26 -13.18
CA ASN A 114 -11.39 -14.01 -11.79
C ASN A 114 -10.42 -14.60 -10.75
N LEU A 115 -9.13 -14.74 -11.09
CA LEU A 115 -8.11 -15.27 -10.18
C LEU A 115 -7.55 -14.19 -9.25
N LYS A 116 -7.91 -12.92 -9.49
CA LYS A 116 -7.57 -11.82 -8.61
C LYS A 116 -8.21 -12.05 -7.23
N ILE A 117 -7.38 -12.32 -6.23
CA ILE A 117 -7.78 -12.31 -4.83
C ILE A 117 -7.70 -10.85 -4.37
N SER A 118 -8.86 -10.22 -4.12
CA SER A 118 -8.90 -8.86 -3.58
C SER A 118 -9.59 -8.78 -2.22
N SER A 119 -9.10 -7.88 -1.36
CA SER A 119 -9.74 -7.62 -0.07
C SER A 119 -11.19 -7.14 -0.20
N THR A 120 -11.58 -6.55 -1.31
CA THR A 120 -12.98 -6.15 -1.56
C THR A 120 -13.86 -7.37 -1.80
N GLN A 121 -13.41 -8.36 -2.59
CA GLN A 121 -14.16 -9.59 -2.83
C GLN A 121 -14.26 -10.45 -1.57
N ILE A 122 -13.17 -10.55 -0.79
CA ILE A 122 -13.19 -11.26 0.50
C ILE A 122 -14.24 -10.62 1.42
N ARG A 123 -14.26 -9.29 1.52
CA ARG A 123 -15.24 -8.58 2.35
C ARG A 123 -16.68 -8.76 1.86
N ALA A 124 -16.90 -8.72 0.55
CA ALA A 124 -18.21 -8.99 -0.03
C ALA A 124 -18.69 -10.41 0.26
N TRP A 125 -17.79 -11.40 0.21
CA TRP A 125 -18.10 -12.80 0.54
C TRP A 125 -18.42 -12.99 2.04
N LEU A 126 -17.70 -12.29 2.92
CA LEU A 126 -17.99 -12.27 4.36
C LEU A 126 -19.34 -11.60 4.67
N ASP A 127 -19.77 -10.64 3.86
CA ASP A 127 -21.08 -10.00 4.03
C ASP A 127 -22.26 -10.82 3.48
N SER A 128 -21.98 -11.84 2.65
CA SER A 128 -23.00 -12.71 2.06
C SER A 128 -23.25 -14.01 2.84
N HIS A 129 -22.57 -14.21 3.97
CA HIS A 129 -22.66 -15.38 4.85
C HIS A 129 -22.73 -14.94 6.31
#